data_AF-A0A924HCV6-F1
#
_entry.id   AF-A0A924HCV6-F1
#
_cell.length_a   1.000
_cell.length_b   1.000
_cell.length_c   1.000
_cell.angle_alpha   90.00
_cell.angle_beta   90.00
_cell.angle_gamma   90.00
#
_symmetry.space_group_name_H-M   'P 1'
#
loop_
_entity.id
_entity.type
_entity.pdbx_description
1 polymer ?
#
loop_
_entity_poly.entity_id
_entity_poly.type
_entity_poly.pdbx_seq_one_letter_code
_entity_poly.pdbx_strand_id
1 'polypeptide(L)'
;DTSGEIGVSSLIDTWIVVRELEENEGRRRIRGLYIVKSRGAGHSSDVQKMIFSDDGIQLLPMDDAATAGMNQKKKIGKSISAKK
;
A
#
# COMPACT_ATOMS: atom_id res chain seq x y z
N ASP A 1 17.70 -0.58 9.33
CA ASP A 1 17.55 0.58 10.21
C ASP A 1 16.11 1.06 10.10
N THR A 2 15.23 0.57 10.97
CA THR A 2 13.76 0.81 10.90
C THR A 2 13.31 1.77 12.01
N SER A 3 14.23 2.18 12.87
CA SER A 3 13.98 3.01 14.06
C SER A 3 13.46 4.41 13.67
N GLY A 4 13.95 4.99 12.57
CA GLY A 4 13.47 6.27 12.05
C GLY A 4 12.04 6.18 11.48
N GLU A 5 11.71 5.09 10.80
CA GLU A 5 10.37 4.87 10.21
C GLU A 5 9.31 4.73 11.31
N ILE A 6 9.64 4.06 12.42
CA ILE A 6 8.72 3.85 13.54
C ILE A 6 8.43 5.18 14.26
N GLY A 7 9.45 5.99 14.54
CA GLY A 7 9.29 7.30 15.19
C GLY A 7 8.45 8.27 14.37
N VAL A 8 8.70 8.33 13.06
CA VAL A 8 7.95 9.20 12.13
C VAL A 8 6.51 8.73 11.96
N SER A 9 6.27 7.41 11.88
CA SER A 9 4.91 6.86 11.75
C SER A 9 4.00 7.18 12.93
N SER A 10 4.57 7.38 14.14
CA SER A 10 3.79 7.64 15.35
C SER A 10 3.07 8.99 15.29
N LEU A 11 3.73 9.99 14.71
CA LEU A 11 3.26 11.37 14.51
C LEU A 11 2.23 11.50 13.38
N ILE A 12 2.22 10.54 12.44
CA ILE A 12 1.35 10.60 11.25
C ILE A 12 -0.05 10.04 11.57
N ASP A 13 -1.09 10.80 11.25
CA ASP A 13 -2.47 10.36 11.37
C ASP A 13 -2.92 9.46 10.21
N THR A 14 -2.54 9.80 8.98
CA THR A 14 -2.85 9.02 7.78
C THR A 14 -1.61 8.79 6.91
N TRP A 15 -1.36 7.53 6.58
CA TRP A 15 -0.27 7.11 5.70
C TRP A 15 -0.85 6.38 4.49
N ILE A 16 -0.67 7.00 3.33
CA ILE A 16 -1.04 6.46 2.02
C ILE A 16 0.24 6.12 1.25
N VAL A 17 0.28 4.95 0.63
CA VAL A 17 1.41 4.53 -0.21
C VAL A 17 0.95 4.38 -1.64
N VAL A 18 1.70 5.01 -2.54
CA VAL A 18 1.57 4.83 -3.99
C VAL A 18 2.78 4.04 -4.47
N ARG A 19 2.54 2.98 -5.24
CA ARG A 19 3.58 2.16 -5.86
C ARG A 19 3.27 1.87 -7.31
N GLU A 20 4.31 1.65 -8.09
CA GLU A 20 4.18 1.17 -9.46
C GLU A 20 4.09 -0.36 -9.46
N LEU A 21 3.15 -0.89 -10.24
CA LEU A 21 2.82 -2.30 -10.40
C LEU A 21 2.94 -2.65 -11.88
N GLU A 22 3.56 -3.78 -12.17
CA GLU A 22 3.67 -4.30 -13.53
C GLU A 22 2.55 -5.32 -13.78
N GLU A 23 1.82 -5.14 -14.87
CA GLU A 23 0.86 -6.13 -15.35
C GLU A 23 1.62 -7.33 -15.95
N ASN A 24 1.16 -8.56 -15.68
CA ASN A 24 1.83 -9.82 -16.04
C ASN A 24 2.22 -9.96 -17.53
N GLU A 25 1.66 -9.14 -18.42
CA GLU A 25 2.01 -9.11 -19.85
C GLU A 25 3.06 -8.06 -20.24
N GLY A 26 3.64 -7.32 -19.28
CA GLY A 26 4.73 -6.35 -19.52
C GLY A 26 4.35 -5.13 -20.36
N ARG A 27 3.08 -4.99 -20.76
CA ARG A 27 2.61 -3.92 -21.64
C ARG A 27 2.14 -2.67 -20.89
N ARG A 28 1.82 -2.76 -19.60
CA ARG A 28 1.24 -1.65 -18.85
C ARG A 28 1.75 -1.55 -17.41
N ARG A 29 2.19 -0.35 -17.05
CA ARG A 29 2.49 0.05 -15.66
C ARG A 29 1.24 0.63 -15.04
N ILE A 30 0.86 0.10 -13.89
CA ILE A 30 -0.31 0.51 -13.13
C ILE A 30 0.18 1.14 -11.83
N ARG A 31 -0.38 2.28 -11.43
CA ARG A 31 -0.08 2.84 -10.11
C ARG A 31 -1.10 2.29 -9.11
N GLY A 32 -0.63 1.54 -8.13
CA GLY A 32 -1.42 1.07 -7.01
C GLY A 32 -1.33 2.03 -5.83
N LEU A 33 -2.46 2.38 -5.24
CA LEU A 33 -2.59 3.18 -4.02
C LEU A 33 -3.22 2.31 -2.94
N TYR A 34 -2.67 2.33 -1.74
CA TYR A 34 -3.28 1.67 -0.58
C TYR A 34 -2.99 2.46 0.70
N ILE A 35 -3.87 2.28 1.68
CA ILE A 35 -3.80 2.96 2.97
C ILE A 35 -3.09 2.03 3.95
N VAL A 36 -1.95 2.48 4.48
CA VAL A 36 -1.21 1.75 5.53
C VAL A 36 -1.83 2.03 6.89
N LYS A 37 -2.33 3.25 7.08
CA LYS A 37 -2.87 3.72 8.34
C LYS A 37 -3.79 4.91 8.10
N SER A 38 -4.91 4.95 8.82
CA SER A 38 -5.73 6.15 8.96
C SER A 38 -6.41 6.12 10.33
N ARG A 39 -5.99 7.01 11.25
CA ARG A 39 -6.56 7.09 12.60
C ARG A 39 -7.89 7.82 12.58
N GLY A 40 -8.89 7.27 13.28
CA GLY A 40 -10.21 7.90 13.41
C GLY A 40 -11.12 7.77 12.17
N ALA A 41 -10.65 7.14 11.09
CA ALA A 41 -11.44 6.90 9.88
C ALA A 41 -11.38 5.42 9.46
N GLY A 42 -12.53 4.87 9.08
CA GLY A 42 -12.60 3.57 8.41
C GLY A 42 -11.96 3.68 7.02
N HIS A 43 -11.12 2.70 6.66
CA HIS A 43 -10.47 2.66 5.35
C HIS A 43 -10.44 1.25 4.80
N SER A 44 -10.43 1.13 3.46
CA SER A 44 -10.20 -0.16 2.82
C SER A 44 -8.73 -0.57 2.95
N SER A 45 -8.51 -1.86 3.16
CA SER A 45 -7.18 -2.49 3.11
C SER A 45 -6.79 -2.93 1.70
N ASP A 46 -7.67 -2.72 0.72
CA ASP A 46 -7.46 -3.12 -0.67
C ASP A 46 -6.51 -2.15 -1.37
N VAL A 47 -5.84 -2.67 -2.39
CA VAL A 47 -5.05 -1.85 -3.31
C VAL A 47 -6.01 -1.34 -4.38
N GLN A 48 -5.98 -0.03 -4.62
CA GLN A 48 -6.75 0.63 -5.66
C GLN A 48 -5.84 1.07 -6.80
N LYS A 49 -6.35 1.03 -8.02
CA LYS A 49 -5.67 1.55 -9.20
C LYS A 49 -5.86 3.06 -9.27
N MET A 50 -4.75 3.79 -9.34
CA MET A 50 -4.72 5.24 -9.47
C MET A 50 -4.38 5.63 -10.91
N ILE A 51 -5.23 6.44 -11.53
CA ILE A 51 -5.07 6.95 -12.89
C ILE A 51 -4.92 8.47 -12.82
N PHE A 52 -3.93 9.00 -13.55
CA PHE A 52 -3.81 10.43 -13.81
C PHE A 52 -4.44 10.72 -15.17
N SER A 53 -5.33 11.70 -15.18
CA SER A 53 -6.00 12.24 -16.36
C SER A 53 -5.92 13.77 -16.31
N ASP A 54 -6.25 14.44 -17.41
CA ASP A 54 -6.32 15.90 -17.44
C ASP A 54 -7.41 16.44 -16.49
N ASP A 55 -8.41 15.61 -16.15
CA ASP A 55 -9.45 15.88 -15.15
C ASP A 55 -8.99 15.61 -13.70
N GLY A 56 -7.73 15.20 -13.50
CA GLY A 56 -7.15 14.91 -12.19
C GLY A 56 -6.96 13.41 -11.89
N ILE A 57 -7.04 13.07 -10.60
CA ILE A 57 -6.74 11.73 -10.07
C ILE A 57 -8.04 10.93 -9.93
N GLN A 58 -8.07 9.74 -10.55
CA GLN A 58 -9.17 8.80 -10.44
C GLN A 58 -8.71 7.51 -9.75
N LEU A 59 -9.57 6.96 -8.86
CA LEU A 59 -9.35 5.70 -8.17
C LEU A 59 -10.33 4.65 -8.67
N LEU A 60 -9.81 3.52 -9.13
CA LEU A 60 -10.58 2.38 -9.57
C LEU A 60 -10.26 1.15 -8.72
N PRO A 61 -11.20 0.21 -8.56
CA PRO A 61 -10.90 -1.12 -8.03
C PRO A 61 -9.76 -1.78 -8.83
N MET A 62 -8.93 -2.54 -8.14
CA MET A 62 -7.86 -3.31 -8.77
C MET A 62 -8.38 -4.72 -9.07
N ASP A 63 -8.23 -5.19 -10.31
CA ASP A 63 -8.62 -6.55 -10.70
C ASP A 63 -7.64 -7.57 -10.11
N ASP A 64 -8.13 -8.75 -9.68
CA ASP A 64 -7.35 -9.82 -9.03
C ASP A 64 -6.11 -10.27 -9.85
N ALA A 65 -6.17 -10.13 -11.18
CA ALA A 65 -5.10 -10.50 -12.10
C ALA A 65 -3.92 -9.50 -12.13
N ALA A 66 -4.15 -8.25 -11.71
CA ALA A 66 -3.11 -7.22 -11.60
C ALA A 66 -2.41 -7.27 -10.22
N THR A 67 -2.29 -8.48 -9.65
CA THR A 67 -1.60 -8.68 -8.39
C THR A 67 -0.12 -8.33 -8.58
N ALA A 68 0.26 -7.19 -8.01
CA ALA A 68 1.63 -6.87 -7.62
C ALA A 68 2.31 -8.15 -7.12
N GLY A 69 3.35 -8.62 -7.80
CA GLY A 69 4.05 -9.87 -7.50
C GLY A 69 4.00 -10.22 -6.01
N MET A 70 3.39 -11.36 -5.72
CA MET A 70 2.97 -11.84 -4.40
C MET A 70 4.14 -11.91 -3.41
N ASN A 71 4.57 -10.77 -2.85
CA ASN A 71 5.75 -10.71 -1.99
C ASN A 71 5.64 -9.70 -0.82
N GLN A 72 4.43 -9.27 -0.46
CA GLN A 72 4.22 -8.42 0.73
C GLN A 72 3.79 -9.17 2.01
N LYS A 73 3.66 -10.50 1.98
CA LYS A 73 3.34 -11.29 3.19
C LYS A 73 4.53 -11.81 4.01
N LYS A 74 5.78 -11.38 3.75
CA LYS A 74 6.96 -11.89 4.50
C LYS A 74 7.66 -10.91 5.45
N LYS A 75 7.07 -9.77 5.81
CA LYS A 75 7.67 -8.84 6.79
C LYS A 75 6.71 -8.18 7.79
N ILE A 76 5.52 -8.73 8.05
CA ILE A 76 4.62 -8.21 9.11
C ILE A 76 4.34 -9.31 10.16
N GLY A 77 5.37 -10.04 10.58
CA GLY A 77 5.18 -11.13 11.53
C GLY A 77 6.46 -11.67 12.13
N LYS A 78 7.29 -10.83 12.77
CA LYS A 78 8.28 -11.34 13.73
C LYS A 78 8.76 -10.27 14.71
N SER A 79 7.93 -9.91 15.69
CA SER A 79 8.43 -9.45 17.00
C SER A 79 7.31 -9.19 18.01
N ILE A 80 6.54 -10.21 18.36
CA ILE A 80 5.93 -10.26 19.70
C ILE A 80 6.06 -11.70 20.20
N SER A 81 7.23 -12.04 20.72
CA SER A 81 7.40 -13.14 21.66
C SER A 81 8.33 -12.64 22.76
N ALA A 82 7.77 -11.81 23.64
CA ALA A 82 8.37 -11.58 24.94
C ALA A 82 8.20 -12.88 25.74
N LYS A 83 9.30 -13.65 25.88
CA LYS A 83 9.37 -14.72 26.87
C LYS A 83 9.52 -14.07 28.25
N LYS A 84 8.67 -14.50 29.18
CA LYS A 84 8.85 -14.39 30.62
C LYS A 84 9.89 -15.40 31.08
#